data_AF-A0A0V0J4I4-F1
#
_entry.id   AF-A0A0V0J4I4-F1
#
_cell.length_a   1.000
_cell.length_b   1.000
_cell.length_c   1.000
_cell.angle_alpha   90.00
_cell.angle_beta   90.00
_cell.angle_gamma   90.00
#
_symmetry.space_group_name_H-M   'P 1'
#
loop_
_entity.id
_entity.type
_entity.pdbx_description
1 polymer ?
#
loop_
_entity_poly.entity_id
_entity_poly.type
_entity_poly.pdbx_seq_one_letter_code
_entity_poly.pdbx_strand_id
1 'polypeptide(L)'
;MCGRTACALHKKSILSRLQNLGRGKFAFHWADSPSLGDFVSSYNKAPGSLNPVIISATSGVDEKTVQVMHWGLIPSFVPDAVKQASKPSQFSTANARADTLFERPAYRESLRRGWRCVVIAQG
;
A
#
# COMPACT_ATOMS: atom_id res chain seq x y z
N MET A 1 -13.52 -3.80 11.27
CA MET A 1 -12.14 -3.36 10.97
C MET A 1 -11.29 -4.60 10.78
N CYS A 2 -10.45 -4.65 9.74
CA CYS A 2 -9.48 -5.73 9.56
C CYS A 2 -8.13 -5.29 10.16
N GLY A 3 -7.47 -6.19 10.89
CA GLY A 3 -6.18 -5.92 11.55
C GLY A 3 -5.08 -6.90 11.17
N ARG A 4 -5.38 -7.85 10.28
CA ARG A 4 -4.46 -8.89 9.79
C ARG A 4 -4.86 -9.26 8.38
N THR A 5 -3.88 -9.63 7.55
CA THR A 5 -4.08 -10.18 6.21
C THR A 5 -3.02 -11.25 5.91
N ALA A 6 -3.27 -12.11 4.94
CA ALA A 6 -2.29 -12.99 4.33
C ALA A 6 -1.81 -12.38 3.00
N CYS A 7 -0.49 -12.27 2.84
CA CYS A 7 0.16 -11.97 1.57
C CYS A 7 1.43 -12.82 1.50
N ALA A 8 1.24 -14.12 1.29
CA ALA A 8 2.27 -15.15 1.35
C ALA A 8 2.90 -15.47 -0.02
N LEU A 9 2.37 -14.90 -1.11
CA LEU A 9 2.93 -15.11 -2.44
C LEU A 9 4.23 -14.32 -2.65
N HIS A 10 5.17 -14.92 -3.37
CA HIS A 10 6.40 -14.27 -3.80
C HIS A 10 6.14 -13.18 -4.85
N LYS A 11 7.01 -12.16 -4.92
CA LYS A 11 6.97 -11.01 -5.86
C LYS A 11 6.63 -11.42 -7.30
N LYS A 12 7.35 -12.41 -7.84
CA LYS A 12 7.13 -12.92 -9.22
C LYS A 12 5.72 -13.50 -9.39
N SER A 13 5.24 -14.28 -8.43
CA SER A 13 3.91 -14.90 -8.48
C SER A 13 2.78 -13.88 -8.40
N ILE A 14 2.97 -12.81 -7.62
CA ILE A 14 2.02 -11.68 -7.56
C ILE A 14 1.94 -11.02 -8.94
N LEU A 15 3.08 -10.65 -9.54
CA LEU A 15 3.12 -10.01 -10.86
C LEU A 15 2.47 -10.88 -11.95
N SER A 16 2.78 -12.17 -12.02
CA SER A 16 2.17 -13.08 -13.00
C SER A 16 0.65 -13.15 -12.84
N ARG A 17 0.13 -13.17 -11.60
CA ARG A 17 -1.32 -13.18 -11.35
C ARG A 17 -1.98 -11.86 -11.75
N LEU A 18 -1.35 -10.72 -11.47
CA LEU A 18 -1.87 -9.41 -11.88
C LEU A 18 -1.93 -9.27 -13.39
N GLN A 19 -0.89 -9.72 -14.10
CA GLN A 19 -0.86 -9.71 -15.56
C GLN A 19 -2.01 -10.55 -16.16
N ASN A 20 -2.29 -11.72 -15.59
CA ASN A 20 -3.41 -12.56 -16.00
C ASN A 20 -4.77 -11.91 -15.72
N LEU A 21 -4.94 -11.28 -14.54
CA LEU A 21 -6.18 -10.57 -14.17
C LEU A 21 -6.43 -9.34 -15.05
N GLY A 22 -5.35 -8.63 -15.42
CA GLY A 22 -5.40 -7.51 -16.34
C GLY A 22 -5.76 -7.91 -17.77
N ARG A 23 -5.77 -9.22 -18.10
CA ARG A 23 -6.00 -9.75 -19.47
C ARG A 23 -5.08 -9.08 -20.51
N GLY A 24 -3.85 -8.74 -20.11
CA GLY A 24 -2.90 -8.00 -20.95
C GLY A 24 -3.25 -6.52 -21.18
N LYS A 25 -4.34 -5.99 -20.61
CA LYS A 25 -4.69 -4.57 -20.70
C LYS A 25 -3.71 -3.69 -19.92
N PHE A 26 -3.22 -4.16 -18.78
CA PHE A 26 -2.35 -3.39 -17.91
C PHE A 26 -0.97 -4.04 -17.80
N ALA A 27 0.07 -3.24 -17.97
CA ALA A 27 1.43 -3.65 -17.64
C ALA A 27 1.71 -3.36 -16.16
N PHE A 28 2.11 -4.40 -15.41
CA PHE A 28 2.47 -4.28 -14.00
C PHE A 28 3.98 -4.35 -13.80
N HIS A 29 4.54 -3.33 -13.16
CA HIS A 29 5.96 -3.26 -12.78
C HIS A 29 6.10 -3.21 -11.27
N TRP A 30 7.10 -3.90 -10.72
CA TRP A 30 7.35 -3.86 -9.29
C TRP A 30 8.38 -2.79 -8.95
N ALA A 31 8.04 -1.94 -7.98
CA ALA A 31 8.93 -0.95 -7.41
C ALA A 31 9.19 -1.29 -5.94
N ASP A 32 10.46 -1.54 -5.62
CA ASP A 32 10.90 -1.74 -4.25
C ASP A 32 10.93 -0.39 -3.49
N SER A 33 11.03 -0.45 -2.16
CA SER A 33 11.10 0.74 -1.29
C SER A 33 12.40 0.72 -0.48
N PRO A 34 13.55 1.13 -1.07
CA PRO A 34 14.86 0.99 -0.45
C PRO A 34 14.97 1.66 0.93
N SER A 35 14.21 2.74 1.14
CA SER A 35 14.19 3.50 2.40
C SER A 35 13.38 2.85 3.52
N LEU A 36 12.50 1.90 3.21
CA LEU A 36 11.65 1.20 4.19
C LEU A 36 12.08 -0.26 4.39
N GLY A 37 12.69 -0.87 3.38
CA GLY A 37 13.07 -2.27 3.33
C GLY A 37 12.25 -3.07 2.31
N ASP A 38 12.55 -4.36 2.23
CA ASP A 38 11.95 -5.25 1.23
C ASP A 38 10.60 -5.82 1.67
N PHE A 39 9.77 -6.15 0.69
CA PHE A 39 8.56 -6.92 0.93
C PHE A 39 8.89 -8.35 1.37
N VAL A 40 8.41 -8.71 2.56
CA VAL A 40 8.47 -10.09 3.07
C VAL A 40 7.09 -10.73 3.01
N SER A 41 6.99 -11.84 2.28
CA SER A 41 5.78 -12.65 2.21
C SER A 41 5.44 -13.27 3.58
N SER A 42 4.17 -13.26 3.96
CA SER A 42 3.71 -13.88 5.20
C SER A 42 2.22 -14.20 5.14
N TYR A 43 1.83 -15.30 5.79
CA TYR A 43 0.42 -15.64 6.05
C TYR A 43 -0.22 -14.76 7.13
N ASN A 44 0.57 -13.89 7.76
CA ASN A 44 0.16 -13.06 8.86
C ASN A 44 0.88 -11.69 8.80
N LYS A 45 0.37 -10.81 7.95
CA LYS A 45 0.74 -9.40 7.89
C LYS A 45 -0.11 -8.62 8.90
N ALA A 46 0.52 -7.71 9.63
CA ALA A 46 -0.11 -6.84 10.62
C ALA A 46 0.14 -5.36 10.27
N PRO A 47 -0.62 -4.41 10.87
CA PRO A 47 -0.26 -3.00 10.86
C PRO A 47 1.22 -2.79 11.22
N GLY A 48 1.86 -1.84 10.56
CA GLY A 48 3.31 -1.63 10.64
C GLY A 48 4.13 -2.39 9.59
N SER A 49 3.59 -3.48 9.04
CA SER A 49 4.32 -4.27 8.04
C SER A 49 4.31 -3.63 6.65
N LEU A 50 5.33 -3.98 5.85
CA LEU A 50 5.40 -3.60 4.44
C LEU A 50 4.55 -4.53 3.57
N ASN A 51 3.67 -3.95 2.76
CA ASN A 51 2.71 -4.67 1.92
C ASN A 51 2.76 -4.14 0.49
N PRO A 52 2.58 -5.01 -0.53
CA PRO A 52 2.53 -4.57 -1.90
C PRO A 52 1.16 -3.97 -2.20
N VAL A 53 1.15 -2.82 -2.86
CA VAL A 53 -0.04 -2.12 -3.29
C VAL A 53 0.07 -1.74 -4.76
N ILE A 54 -1.05 -1.70 -5.46
CA ILE A 54 -1.12 -1.23 -6.84
C ILE A 54 -1.42 0.27 -6.81
N ILE A 55 -0.61 1.05 -7.52
CA ILE A 55 -0.85 2.47 -7.80
C ILE A 55 -0.90 2.72 -9.31
N SER A 56 -1.56 3.80 -9.71
CA SER A 56 -1.46 4.29 -11.09
C SER A 56 -0.01 4.68 -11.39
N ALA A 57 0.52 4.28 -12.54
CA ALA A 57 1.79 4.79 -13.01
C ALA A 57 1.70 6.30 -13.29
N THR A 58 2.82 7.00 -13.15
CA THR A 58 2.95 8.42 -13.52
C THR A 58 2.91 8.62 -15.03
N SER A 59 3.22 7.56 -15.78
CA SER A 59 3.31 7.55 -17.24
C SER A 59 2.37 6.47 -17.78
N GLY A 60 1.51 6.82 -18.74
CA GLY A 60 0.65 5.85 -19.43
C GLY A 60 -0.60 5.41 -18.65
N VAL A 61 -1.76 5.45 -19.32
CA VAL A 61 -3.05 5.05 -18.74
C VAL A 61 -3.08 3.56 -18.39
N ASP A 62 -2.34 2.77 -19.16
CA ASP A 62 -2.32 1.30 -19.08
C ASP A 62 -1.14 0.74 -18.26
N GLU A 63 -0.30 1.58 -17.67
CA GLU A 63 0.76 1.13 -16.77
C GLU A 63 0.32 1.22 -15.31
N LYS A 64 0.75 0.24 -14.52
CA LYS A 64 0.48 0.14 -13.08
C LYS A 64 1.75 -0.26 -12.35
N THR A 65 1.98 0.35 -11.20
CA THR A 65 3.13 0.03 -10.35
C THR A 65 2.66 -0.75 -9.13
N VAL A 66 3.30 -1.87 -8.85
CA VAL A 66 3.22 -2.58 -7.59
C VAL A 66 4.29 -2.02 -6.68
N GLN A 67 3.90 -1.11 -5.78
CA GLN A 67 4.79 -0.44 -4.84
C GLN A 67 4.74 -1.14 -3.47
N VAL A 68 5.89 -1.28 -2.83
CA VAL A 68 5.94 -1.71 -1.42
C VAL A 68 5.66 -0.53 -0.50
N MET A 69 4.61 -0.59 0.32
CA MET A 69 4.22 0.50 1.25
C MET A 69 4.03 0.00 2.68
N HIS A 70 4.22 0.90 3.65
CA HIS A 70 3.93 0.66 5.07
C HIS A 70 2.41 0.62 5.33
N TRP A 71 1.93 -0.42 6.03
CA TRP A 71 0.53 -0.49 6.45
C TRP A 71 0.30 0.35 7.71
N GLY A 72 -0.13 1.58 7.48
CA GLY A 72 -0.45 2.58 8.49
C GLY A 72 -0.11 3.94 7.93
N LEU A 73 -1.10 4.74 7.58
CA LEU A 73 -0.83 6.02 6.93
C LEU A 73 -0.11 6.96 7.90
N ILE A 74 1.02 7.50 7.47
CA ILE A 74 1.73 8.57 8.18
C ILE A 74 1.38 9.87 7.47
N PRO A 75 0.61 10.77 8.10
CA PRO A 75 0.22 12.02 7.47
C PRO A 75 1.43 12.88 7.07
N SER A 76 1.34 13.62 5.97
CA SER A 76 2.45 14.40 5.42
C SER A 76 2.99 15.51 6.33
N PHE A 77 2.18 15.97 7.29
CA PHE A 77 2.58 16.97 8.28
C PHE A 77 3.37 16.37 9.48
N VAL A 78 3.48 15.05 9.56
CA VAL A 78 4.26 14.39 10.61
C VAL A 78 5.75 14.43 10.22
N PRO A 79 6.63 15.00 11.07
CA PRO A 79 8.06 15.03 10.79
C PRO A 79 8.66 13.62 10.87
N ASP A 80 9.78 13.40 10.18
CA ASP A 80 10.55 12.16 10.20
C ASP A 80 9.70 10.90 9.88
N ALA A 81 8.88 10.97 8.83
CA ALA A 81 7.93 9.92 8.46
C ALA A 81 8.54 8.50 8.40
N VAL A 82 9.76 8.35 7.86
CA VAL A 82 10.45 7.04 7.79
C VAL A 82 10.73 6.48 9.20
N LYS A 83 11.20 7.31 10.14
CA LYS A 83 11.44 6.86 11.53
C LYS A 83 10.13 6.50 12.22
N GLN A 84 9.04 7.19 11.90
CA GLN A 84 7.71 6.91 12.44
C GLN A 84 7.14 5.58 11.92
N ALA A 85 7.50 5.17 10.70
CA ALA A 85 7.11 3.87 10.15
C ALA A 85 7.77 2.69 10.89
N SER A 86 8.95 2.90 11.46
CA SER A 86 9.67 1.87 12.24
C SER A 86 9.23 1.79 13.71
N LYS A 87 8.35 2.67 14.16
CA LYS A 87 7.82 2.69 15.54
C LYS A 87 6.39 2.19 15.55
N PRO A 88 5.89 1.63 16.66
CA PRO A 88 4.46 1.41 16.84
C PRO A 88 3.71 2.71 16.52
N SER A 89 2.78 2.67 15.57
CA SER A 89 2.17 3.90 15.07
C SER A 89 1.44 4.60 16.21
N GLN A 90 1.85 5.82 16.54
CA GLN A 90 1.12 6.66 17.50
C GLN A 90 -0.29 7.00 16.99
N PHE A 91 -0.47 6.91 15.68
CA PHE A 91 -1.74 7.13 15.00
C PHE A 91 -2.39 5.77 14.69
N SER A 92 -3.68 5.61 15.02
CA SER A 92 -4.47 4.44 14.64
C SER A 92 -4.95 4.57 13.18
N THR A 93 -4.00 4.52 12.24
CA THR A 93 -4.21 4.80 10.81
C THR A 93 -4.04 3.57 9.92
N ALA A 94 -4.13 2.38 10.51
CA ALA A 94 -4.20 1.13 9.76
C ALA A 94 -5.50 0.98 8.97
N ASN A 95 -6.58 1.63 9.44
CA ASN A 95 -7.89 1.64 8.80
C ASN A 95 -8.44 3.07 8.75
N ALA A 96 -9.25 3.35 7.73
CA ALA A 96 -10.04 4.57 7.64
C ALA A 96 -11.50 4.20 7.36
N ARG A 97 -12.45 4.82 8.05
CA ARG A 97 -13.87 4.62 7.75
C ARG A 97 -14.27 5.46 6.54
N ALA A 98 -15.05 4.89 5.63
CA ALA A 98 -15.47 5.56 4.41
C ALA A 98 -16.33 6.81 4.69
N ASP A 99 -17.17 6.77 5.73
CA ASP A 99 -18.06 7.85 6.14
C ASP A 99 -17.33 9.12 6.58
N THR A 100 -16.16 8.99 7.21
CA THR A 100 -15.40 10.10 7.82
C THR A 100 -14.11 10.43 7.07
N LEU A 101 -13.87 9.80 5.91
CA LEU A 101 -12.61 9.90 5.17
C LEU A 101 -12.28 11.35 4.74
N PHE A 102 -13.31 12.14 4.40
CA PHE A 102 -13.17 13.54 3.96
C PHE A 102 -13.01 14.54 5.11
N GLU A 103 -13.39 14.15 6.33
CA GLU A 103 -13.37 15.02 7.50
C GLU A 103 -12.04 14.91 8.25
N ARG A 104 -11.45 13.70 8.29
CA ARG A 104 -10.24 13.41 9.06
C ARG A 104 -8.99 14.01 8.39
N PRO A 105 -8.23 14.89 9.08
CA PRO A 105 -7.04 15.53 8.52
C PRO A 105 -5.98 14.55 8.02
N ALA A 106 -5.86 13.37 8.66
CA ALA A 106 -4.91 12.33 8.30
C ALA A 106 -5.14 11.79 6.87
N TYR A 107 -6.38 11.75 6.38
CA TYR A 107 -6.75 11.11 5.11
C TYR A 107 -7.14 12.11 4.02
N ARG A 108 -7.74 13.24 4.42
CA ARG A 108 -8.37 14.21 3.52
C ARG A 108 -7.45 14.67 2.39
N GLU A 109 -6.20 14.98 2.72
CA GLU A 109 -5.25 15.51 1.74
C GLU A 109 -4.82 14.45 0.72
N SER A 110 -4.47 13.24 1.19
CA SER A 110 -4.13 12.11 0.32
C SER A 110 -5.27 11.80 -0.66
N LEU A 111 -6.52 11.84 -0.17
CA LEU A 111 -7.69 11.60 -1.00
C LEU A 111 -7.90 12.70 -2.05
N ARG A 112 -7.78 13.98 -1.66
CA ARG A 112 -7.92 15.12 -2.58
C ARG A 112 -6.87 15.11 -3.70
N ARG A 113 -5.65 14.69 -3.37
CA ARG A 113 -4.56 14.50 -4.35
C ARG A 113 -4.75 13.28 -5.25
N GLY A 114 -5.77 12.46 -5.01
CA GLY A 114 -5.99 11.23 -5.75
C GLY A 114 -4.98 10.13 -5.44
N TRP A 115 -4.29 10.18 -4.30
CA TRP A 115 -3.34 9.16 -3.84
C TRP A 115 -4.10 7.92 -3.36
N ARG A 116 -4.68 7.21 -4.31
CA ARG A 116 -5.40 5.95 -4.11
C ARG A 116 -4.48 4.79 -4.46
N CYS A 117 -4.57 3.73 -3.68
CA CYS A 117 -3.91 2.47 -3.98
C CYS A 117 -4.88 1.30 -3.75
N VAL A 118 -4.56 0.14 -4.33
CA VAL A 118 -5.25 -1.12 -4.08
C VAL A 118 -4.29 -2.03 -3.33
N VAL A 119 -4.59 -2.35 -2.07
CA VAL A 119 -3.77 -3.27 -1.26
C VAL A 119 -3.93 -4.70 -1.79
N ILE A 120 -2.80 -5.39 -2.02
CA ILE A 120 -2.81 -6.79 -2.46
C ILE A 120 -2.81 -7.68 -1.22
N ALA A 121 -3.80 -8.56 -1.13
CA ALA A 121 -3.90 -9.60 -0.10
C ALA A 121 -4.59 -10.84 -0.66
N GLN A 122 -4.35 -11.99 -0.04
CA GLN A 122 -5.09 -13.22 -0.29
C GLN A 122 -6.40 -13.29 0.51
N GLY A 123 -6.45 -12.58 1.64
CA GLY A 123 -7.56 -12.55 2.59
C GLY A 123 -7.10 -12.19 4.00
#